data_AF-A0A8J4C3W3-F1
#
_entry.id   AF-A0A8J4C3W3-F1
#
_cell.length_a   1.000
_cell.length_b   1.000
_cell.length_c   1.000
_cell.angle_alpha   90.00
_cell.angle_beta   90.00
_cell.angle_gamma   90.00
#
_symmetry.space_group_name_H-M   'P 1'
#
loop_
_entity.id
_entity.type
_entity.pdbx_description
1 polymer ?
#
loop_
_entity_poly.entity_id
_entity_poly.type
_entity_poly.pdbx_seq_one_letter_code
_entity_poly.pdbx_strand_id
1 'polypeptide(L)'
;QVSALHRQLQQHAAATDRRERQHSAERTAALESELHRMRSQQADLRRQLSDRVSRYERESNARLRELATLRKAAASARSRMAALEQENREQRRLLRAKQQQVLAAEQRLRDSQRSGSNAAAVASARSRSNSPGSRNYLARGGGAAARSNASSAESSHDGGTQQQQQGQRGAGQAVVGRSAAAMTGASGGSNRVKSPSPVRQTQQAQEQAQVQRPSASSLKRLEDIAAEELPPLRRPNNNAATAGRTAKQQDGPPAALALEEQEELAEWAEQMLGLVGEVAGVEARVEVLTSRHRDLLSRRELLLREQAQFALRTRRRAEQAAQAVAACEAELEDLATRAAAVATERGCAGDNADEEMGSGKETGPCGPGSAQTNELQQRMAEVRHARDLLQGRLRSGRLLDEREQQVLDSLDDQLDDLETQLSYVTGELADRRGLLSQLQRRREQMQQRSKGMGAAGLRLALAAATEAVGQRAFQV
;
A
#
# COMPACT_ATOMS: atom_id res chain seq x y z
N GLN A 1 -39.31 -39.74 -87.36
CA GLN A 1 -38.53 -40.29 -86.23
C GLN A 1 -37.46 -39.30 -85.74
N VAL A 2 -36.58 -38.79 -86.59
CA VAL A 2 -35.58 -37.76 -86.21
C VAL A 2 -36.19 -36.50 -85.58
N SER A 3 -37.28 -35.96 -86.14
CA SER A 3 -37.97 -34.78 -85.59
C SER A 3 -38.62 -35.00 -84.21
N ALA A 4 -39.03 -36.23 -83.90
CA ALA A 4 -39.59 -36.59 -82.59
C ALA A 4 -38.49 -36.72 -81.53
N LEU A 5 -37.36 -37.34 -81.88
CA LEU A 5 -36.16 -37.39 -81.03
C LEU A 5 -35.61 -35.99 -80.75
N HIS A 6 -35.58 -35.11 -81.75
CA HIS A 6 -35.13 -33.73 -81.56
C HIS A 6 -36.02 -32.96 -80.58
N ARG A 7 -37.35 -33.15 -80.64
CA ARG A 7 -38.29 -32.57 -79.67
C ARG A 7 -38.11 -33.12 -78.26
N GLN A 8 -37.88 -34.42 -78.11
CA GLN A 8 -37.63 -35.03 -76.79
C GLN A 8 -36.31 -34.55 -76.18
N LEU A 9 -35.24 -34.42 -76.98
CA LEU A 9 -33.97 -33.85 -76.52
C LEU A 9 -34.13 -32.38 -76.11
N GLN A 10 -34.86 -31.56 -76.89
CA GLN A 10 -35.16 -30.17 -76.51
C GLN A 10 -35.98 -30.07 -75.23
N GLN A 11 -36.96 -30.96 -75.01
CA GLN A 11 -37.75 -30.98 -73.78
C GLN A 11 -36.92 -31.41 -72.56
N HIS A 12 -36.02 -32.39 -72.72
CA HIS A 12 -35.10 -32.79 -71.66
C HIS A 12 -34.11 -31.68 -71.33
N ALA A 13 -33.51 -31.03 -72.34
CA ALA A 13 -32.60 -29.90 -72.13
C ALA A 13 -33.30 -28.72 -71.42
N ALA A 14 -34.53 -28.38 -71.83
CA ALA A 14 -35.30 -27.34 -71.15
C ALA A 14 -35.68 -27.71 -69.70
N ALA A 15 -35.90 -29.00 -69.41
CA ALA A 15 -36.20 -29.48 -68.07
C ALA A 15 -34.96 -29.51 -67.16
N THR A 16 -33.78 -29.87 -67.70
CA THR A 16 -32.51 -29.82 -66.96
C THR A 16 -32.15 -28.38 -66.62
N ASP A 17 -32.25 -27.45 -67.58
CA ASP A 17 -31.99 -26.03 -67.36
C ASP A 17 -32.89 -25.43 -66.26
N ARG A 18 -34.16 -25.83 -66.21
CA ARG A 18 -35.08 -25.37 -65.15
C ARG A 18 -34.68 -25.89 -63.77
N ARG A 19 -34.27 -27.16 -63.67
CA ARG A 19 -33.82 -27.75 -62.40
C ARG A 19 -32.50 -27.14 -61.94
N GLU A 20 -31.57 -26.90 -62.86
CA GLU A 20 -30.31 -26.22 -62.55
C GLU A 20 -30.55 -24.78 -62.07
N ARG A 21 -31.45 -24.04 -62.73
CA ARG A 21 -31.84 -22.70 -62.27
C ARG A 21 -32.49 -22.73 -60.89
N GLN A 22 -33.37 -23.69 -60.61
CA GLN A 22 -33.97 -23.86 -59.28
C GLN A 22 -32.91 -24.18 -58.22
N HIS A 23 -32.01 -25.12 -58.47
CA HIS A 23 -30.93 -25.42 -57.53
C HIS A 23 -29.96 -24.26 -57.35
N SER A 24 -29.71 -23.46 -58.40
CA SER A 24 -28.92 -22.24 -58.27
C SER A 24 -29.64 -21.18 -57.42
N ALA A 25 -30.97 -21.06 -57.56
CA ALA A 25 -31.80 -20.16 -56.75
C ALA A 25 -31.87 -20.60 -55.29
N GLU A 26 -31.98 -21.90 -55.02
CA GLU A 26 -31.96 -22.46 -53.67
C GLU A 26 -30.60 -22.26 -53.00
N ARG A 27 -29.49 -22.48 -53.72
CA ARG A 27 -28.14 -22.24 -53.21
C ARG A 27 -27.89 -20.77 -52.91
N THR A 28 -28.33 -19.87 -53.79
CA THR A 28 -28.20 -18.41 -53.58
C THR A 28 -29.03 -17.95 -52.38
N ALA A 29 -30.28 -18.39 -52.25
CA ALA A 29 -31.12 -18.09 -51.08
C ALA A 29 -30.51 -18.62 -49.77
N ALA A 30 -29.94 -19.83 -49.77
CA ALA A 30 -29.25 -20.39 -48.61
C ALA A 30 -28.03 -19.53 -48.21
N LEU A 31 -27.19 -19.17 -49.19
CA LEU A 31 -26.03 -18.30 -48.96
C LEU A 31 -26.44 -16.90 -48.47
N GLU A 32 -27.52 -16.32 -49.00
CA GLU A 32 -28.05 -15.03 -48.53
C GLU A 32 -28.52 -15.11 -47.06
N SER A 33 -29.19 -16.21 -46.68
CA SER A 33 -29.63 -16.42 -45.30
C SER A 33 -28.45 -16.58 -44.33
N GLU A 34 -27.40 -17.31 -44.75
CA GLU A 34 -26.19 -17.49 -43.97
C GLU A 34 -25.42 -16.16 -43.82
N LEU A 35 -25.33 -15.39 -44.90
CA LEU A 35 -24.72 -14.06 -44.89
C LEU A 35 -25.48 -13.13 -43.94
N HIS A 36 -26.82 -13.16 -43.93
CA HIS A 36 -27.62 -12.38 -43.00
C HIS A 36 -27.39 -12.79 -41.54
N ARG A 37 -27.30 -14.10 -41.26
CA ARG A 37 -26.94 -14.63 -39.94
C ARG A 37 -25.54 -14.22 -39.49
N MET A 38 -24.56 -14.25 -40.39
CA MET A 38 -23.20 -13.81 -40.08
C MET A 38 -23.14 -12.30 -39.80
N ARG A 39 -23.92 -11.50 -40.54
CA ARG A 39 -24.06 -10.05 -40.28
C ARG A 39 -24.71 -9.76 -38.93
N SER A 40 -25.74 -10.51 -38.54
CA SER A 40 -26.36 -10.33 -37.22
C SER A 40 -25.40 -10.71 -36.09
N GLN A 41 -24.68 -11.83 -36.22
CA GLN A 41 -23.65 -12.23 -35.27
C GLN A 41 -22.53 -11.18 -35.15
N GLN A 42 -22.10 -10.60 -36.27
CA GLN A 42 -21.10 -9.53 -36.26
C GLN A 42 -21.62 -8.28 -35.54
N ALA A 43 -22.89 -7.90 -35.75
CA ALA A 43 -23.51 -6.77 -35.05
C ALA A 43 -23.61 -7.02 -33.54
N ASP A 44 -23.98 -8.23 -33.12
CA ASP A 44 -24.06 -8.60 -31.71
C ASP A 44 -22.69 -8.60 -31.03
N LEU A 45 -21.65 -9.13 -31.70
CA LEU A 45 -20.28 -9.09 -31.20
C LEU A 45 -19.77 -7.66 -31.07
N ARG A 46 -20.04 -6.79 -32.05
CA ARG A 46 -19.71 -5.35 -31.97
C ARG A 46 -20.39 -4.69 -30.78
N ARG A 47 -21.67 -4.99 -30.54
CA ARG A 47 -22.42 -4.48 -29.38
C ARG A 47 -21.82 -4.96 -28.07
N GLN A 48 -21.52 -6.26 -27.94
CA GLN A 48 -20.89 -6.83 -26.74
C GLN A 48 -19.51 -6.22 -26.46
N LEU A 49 -18.71 -5.97 -27.49
CA LEU A 49 -17.42 -5.29 -27.35
C LEU A 49 -17.62 -3.84 -26.87
N SER A 50 -18.55 -3.10 -27.46
CA SER A 50 -18.86 -1.73 -27.02
C SER A 50 -19.34 -1.66 -25.57
N ASP A 51 -20.19 -2.59 -25.14
CA ASP A 51 -20.67 -2.69 -23.77
C ASP A 51 -19.52 -3.00 -22.81
N ARG A 52 -18.61 -3.92 -23.18
CA ARG A 52 -17.42 -4.23 -22.37
C ARG A 52 -16.49 -3.03 -22.25
N VAL A 53 -16.20 -2.33 -23.34
CA VAL A 53 -15.37 -1.11 -23.32
C VAL A 53 -15.99 -0.06 -22.39
N SER A 54 -17.29 0.21 -22.53
CA SER A 54 -17.98 1.19 -21.68
C SER A 54 -17.97 0.82 -20.19
N ARG A 55 -18.03 -0.48 -19.86
CA ARG A 55 -17.89 -0.96 -18.47
C ARG A 55 -16.48 -0.72 -17.94
N TYR A 56 -15.45 -1.10 -18.71
CA TYR A 56 -14.06 -0.87 -18.33
C TYR A 56 -13.74 0.62 -18.16
N GLU A 57 -14.29 1.50 -19.00
CA GLU A 57 -14.15 2.96 -18.86
C GLU A 57 -14.81 3.50 -17.58
N ARG A 58 -15.99 2.99 -17.21
CA ARG A 58 -16.64 3.38 -15.95
C ARG A 58 -15.85 2.91 -14.74
N GLU A 59 -15.37 1.67 -14.77
CA GLU A 59 -14.55 1.10 -13.69
C GLU A 59 -13.20 1.79 -13.55
N SER A 60 -12.52 2.10 -14.66
CA SER A 60 -11.24 2.83 -14.64
C SER A 60 -11.42 4.24 -14.07
N ASN A 61 -12.48 4.95 -14.47
CA ASN A 61 -12.82 6.25 -13.92
C ASN A 61 -13.17 6.19 -12.43
N ALA A 62 -13.87 5.14 -11.97
CA ALA A 62 -14.14 4.93 -10.54
C ALA A 62 -12.85 4.73 -9.75
N ARG A 63 -11.94 3.88 -10.23
CA ARG A 63 -10.63 3.65 -9.61
C ARG A 63 -9.75 4.90 -9.58
N LEU A 64 -9.79 5.72 -10.63
CA LEU A 64 -9.07 7.01 -10.65
C LEU A 64 -9.60 7.97 -9.58
N ARG A 65 -10.92 8.00 -9.35
CA ARG A 65 -11.53 8.80 -8.27
C ARG A 65 -11.12 8.29 -6.89
N GLU A 66 -11.11 6.98 -6.68
CA GLU A 66 -10.63 6.36 -5.43
C GLU A 66 -9.15 6.66 -5.17
N LEU A 67 -8.29 6.59 -6.20
CA LEU A 67 -6.88 6.98 -6.06
C LEU A 67 -6.73 8.46 -5.70
N ALA A 68 -7.56 9.34 -6.26
CA ALA A 68 -7.55 10.77 -5.92
C ALA A 68 -7.98 11.01 -4.47
N THR A 69 -9.01 10.32 -3.97
CA THR A 69 -9.44 10.45 -2.56
C THR A 69 -8.39 9.90 -1.59
N LEU A 70 -7.76 8.76 -1.91
CA LEU A 70 -6.66 8.20 -1.12
C LEU A 70 -5.44 9.13 -1.07
N ARG A 71 -5.07 9.76 -2.20
CA ARG A 71 -3.99 10.76 -2.23
C ARG A 71 -4.31 11.97 -1.35
N LYS A 72 -5.57 12.45 -1.38
CA LYS A 72 -6.02 13.55 -0.52
C LYS A 72 -5.99 13.16 0.97
N ALA A 73 -6.44 11.95 1.30
CA ALA A 73 -6.38 11.42 2.66
C ALA A 73 -4.92 11.28 3.16
N ALA A 74 -4.02 10.76 2.31
CA ALA A 74 -2.60 10.65 2.62
C ALA A 74 -1.93 12.01 2.83
N ALA A 75 -2.25 13.01 2.00
CA ALA A 75 -1.76 14.38 2.19
C ALA A 75 -2.24 14.98 3.52
N SER A 76 -3.52 14.80 3.86
CA SER A 76 -4.08 15.23 5.15
C SER A 76 -3.39 14.54 6.33
N ALA A 77 -3.17 13.23 6.25
CA ALA A 77 -2.45 12.47 7.28
C ALA A 77 -1.02 12.97 7.47
N ARG A 78 -0.28 13.25 6.39
CA ARG A 78 1.07 13.85 6.46
C ARG A 78 1.06 15.23 7.13
N SER A 79 0.09 16.08 6.78
CA SER A 79 -0.06 17.39 7.43
C SER A 79 -0.32 17.25 8.93
N ARG A 80 -1.18 16.29 9.34
CA ARG A 80 -1.46 16.04 10.76
C ARG A 80 -0.24 15.51 11.51
N MET A 81 0.54 14.61 10.89
CA MET A 81 1.80 14.14 11.48
C MET A 81 2.80 15.28 11.66
N ALA A 82 2.96 16.15 10.66
CA ALA A 82 3.85 17.31 10.76
C ALA A 82 3.43 18.26 11.90
N ALA A 83 2.13 18.49 12.08
CA ALA A 83 1.61 19.29 13.20
C ALA A 83 1.90 18.65 14.56
N LEU A 84 1.69 17.34 14.71
CA LEU A 84 1.99 16.60 15.94
C LEU A 84 3.50 16.58 16.24
N GLU A 85 4.35 16.48 15.21
CA GLU A 85 5.80 16.58 15.38
C GLU A 85 6.23 17.97 15.85
N GLN A 86 5.61 19.03 15.33
CA GLN A 86 5.86 20.39 15.77
C GLN A 86 5.44 20.58 17.24
N GLU A 87 4.24 20.11 17.62
CA GLU A 87 3.77 20.15 19.00
C GLU A 87 4.72 19.37 19.93
N ASN A 88 5.19 18.18 19.51
CA ASN A 88 6.15 17.41 20.31
C ASN A 88 7.49 18.15 20.48
N ARG A 89 7.97 18.86 19.44
CA ARG A 89 9.17 19.70 19.54
C ARG A 89 8.96 20.85 20.53
N GLU A 90 7.80 21.49 20.52
CA GLU A 90 7.44 22.55 21.45
C GLU A 90 7.34 22.04 22.90
N GLN A 91 6.68 20.90 23.12
CA GLN A 91 6.61 20.23 24.42
C GLN A 91 8.01 19.88 24.96
N ARG A 92 8.92 19.37 24.11
CA ARG A 92 10.32 19.11 24.49
C ARG A 92 11.07 20.37 24.86
N ARG A 93 10.87 21.48 24.13
CA ARG A 93 11.47 22.79 24.47
C ARG A 93 10.95 23.28 25.82
N LEU A 94 9.64 23.19 26.06
CA LEU A 94 9.03 23.57 27.34
C LEU A 94 9.56 22.74 28.51
N LEU A 95 9.70 21.41 28.34
CA LEU A 95 10.28 20.54 29.37
C LEU A 95 11.71 20.92 29.73
N ARG A 96 12.56 21.24 28.73
CA ARG A 96 13.93 21.72 28.99
C ARG A 96 13.94 23.06 29.72
N ALA A 97 13.08 23.99 29.34
CA ALA A 97 12.95 25.28 30.02
C ALA A 97 12.49 25.09 31.47
N LYS A 98 11.55 24.18 31.74
CA LYS A 98 11.11 23.84 33.09
C LYS A 98 12.20 23.16 33.91
N GLN A 99 12.97 22.25 33.33
CA GLN A 99 14.14 21.65 33.98
C GLN A 99 15.17 22.72 34.38
N GLN A 100 15.47 23.67 33.49
CA GLN A 100 16.36 24.80 33.81
C GLN A 100 15.81 25.68 34.94
N GLN A 101 14.50 25.95 34.96
CA GLN A 101 13.86 26.69 36.06
C GLN A 101 13.97 25.95 37.39
N VAL A 102 13.78 24.63 37.41
CA VAL A 102 13.94 23.80 38.61
C VAL A 102 15.38 23.84 39.10
N LEU A 103 16.35 23.62 38.21
CA LEU A 103 17.78 23.70 38.56
C LEU A 103 18.16 25.09 39.11
N ALA A 104 17.65 26.16 38.51
CA ALA A 104 17.86 27.52 39.01
C ALA A 104 17.22 27.74 40.39
N ALA A 105 16.03 27.18 40.64
CA ALA A 105 15.37 27.23 41.94
C ALA A 105 16.11 26.42 43.01
N GLU A 106 16.60 25.22 42.68
CA GLU A 106 17.43 24.40 43.56
C GLU A 106 18.74 25.10 43.92
N GLN A 107 19.37 25.78 42.95
CA GLN A 107 20.57 26.56 43.20
C GLN A 107 20.30 27.72 44.16
N ARG A 108 19.22 28.49 43.94
CA ARG A 108 18.78 29.55 44.87
C ARG A 108 18.49 29.01 46.27
N LEU A 109 17.88 27.84 46.38
CA LEU A 109 17.62 27.18 47.67
C LEU A 109 18.93 26.82 48.38
N ARG A 110 19.91 26.24 47.66
CA ARG A 110 21.24 25.93 48.20
C ARG A 110 21.98 27.18 48.66
N ASP A 111 21.93 28.26 47.87
CA ASP A 111 22.56 29.54 48.22
C ASP A 111 21.90 30.17 49.45
N SER A 112 20.57 30.06 49.57
CA SER A 112 19.82 30.47 50.76
C SER A 112 20.19 29.64 52.00
N GLN A 113 20.38 28.32 51.86
CA GLN A 113 20.79 27.45 52.97
C GLN A 113 22.22 27.75 53.45
N ARG A 114 23.16 28.00 52.52
CA ARG A 114 24.54 28.41 52.85
C ARG A 114 24.58 29.78 53.52
N SER A 115 23.75 30.71 53.08
CA SER A 115 23.63 32.03 53.72
C SER A 115 23.02 31.93 55.12
N GLY A 116 22.05 31.02 55.32
CA GLY A 116 21.46 30.72 56.63
C GLY A 116 22.41 30.03 57.61
N SER A 117 23.30 29.13 57.14
CA SER A 117 24.27 28.47 58.02
C SER A 117 25.37 29.41 58.52
N ASN A 118 25.79 30.39 57.71
CA ASN A 118 26.75 31.41 58.14
C ASN A 118 26.12 32.42 59.13
N ALA A 119 24.83 32.72 59.02
CA ALA A 119 24.12 33.52 60.01
C ALA A 119 23.99 32.80 61.38
N ALA A 120 23.80 31.48 61.38
CA ALA A 120 23.75 30.68 62.61
C ALA A 120 25.13 30.53 63.29
N ALA A 121 26.22 30.43 62.51
CA ALA A 121 27.59 30.39 63.05
C ALA A 121 28.04 31.74 63.64
N VAL A 122 27.59 32.87 63.09
CA VAL A 122 27.87 34.21 63.64
C VAL A 122 26.95 34.53 64.84
N ALA A 123 25.73 33.98 64.91
CA ALA A 123 24.86 34.10 66.08
C ALA A 123 25.31 33.22 67.26
N SER A 124 25.95 32.07 67.02
CA SER A 124 26.45 31.18 68.08
C SER A 124 27.77 31.65 68.72
N ALA A 125 28.51 32.57 68.08
CA ALA A 125 29.74 33.17 68.64
C ALA A 125 29.48 34.39 69.55
N ARG A 126 28.21 34.78 69.77
CA ARG A 126 27.87 36.02 70.48
C ARG A 126 26.64 35.89 71.39
N SER A 127 26.60 34.86 72.24
CA SER A 127 25.63 34.83 73.36
C SER A 127 26.20 34.16 74.60
N ARG A 128 26.90 34.97 75.40
CA ARG A 128 27.01 34.79 76.85
C ARG A 128 26.00 35.76 77.51
N SER A 129 25.35 35.28 78.57
CA SER A 129 24.61 36.03 79.63
C SER A 129 23.28 36.73 79.24
N ASN A 130 22.12 36.17 79.60
CA ASN A 130 21.47 36.33 80.91
C ASN A 130 20.01 35.80 80.90
N SER A 131 19.72 34.94 81.88
CA SER A 131 18.38 34.57 82.36
C SER A 131 17.81 35.74 83.22
N PRO A 132 16.49 35.90 83.52
CA PRO A 132 15.70 34.84 84.16
C PRO A 132 14.18 34.77 83.83
N GLY A 133 13.61 33.56 83.98
CA GLY A 133 12.39 33.40 84.79
C GLY A 133 11.08 33.02 84.09
N SER A 134 10.41 32.02 84.71
CA SER A 134 8.96 31.74 84.71
C SER A 134 8.36 31.09 83.46
N ARG A 135 7.48 30.07 83.48
CA ARG A 135 6.97 29.07 84.44
C ARG A 135 5.99 28.22 83.59
N ASN A 136 5.97 26.89 83.77
CA ASN A 136 4.97 25.88 83.37
C ASN A 136 3.82 26.25 82.39
N TYR A 137 3.56 25.41 81.38
CA TYR A 137 2.54 24.34 81.46
C TYR A 137 2.54 23.47 80.17
N LEU A 138 2.17 22.22 80.42
CA LEU A 138 2.12 21.04 79.57
C LEU A 138 1.30 21.18 78.27
N ALA A 139 1.84 20.55 77.23
CA ALA A 139 1.21 19.52 76.39
C ALA A 139 0.02 19.83 75.47
N ARG A 140 0.15 19.23 74.28
CA ARG A 140 -0.89 18.49 73.54
C ARG A 140 -1.77 19.28 72.57
N GLY A 141 -1.44 19.10 71.30
CA GLY A 141 -2.35 18.48 70.32
C GLY A 141 -3.40 19.35 69.65
N GLY A 142 -3.50 19.16 68.33
CA GLY A 142 -4.77 19.31 67.61
C GLY A 142 -4.94 20.63 66.86
N GLY A 143 -4.83 20.54 65.54
CA GLY A 143 -5.99 20.65 64.66
C GLY A 143 -6.75 21.99 64.58
N ALA A 144 -6.90 22.44 63.33
CA ALA A 144 -7.88 23.40 62.81
C ALA A 144 -7.59 24.89 63.13
N ALA A 145 -7.84 25.88 62.27
CA ALA A 145 -8.68 25.94 61.09
C ALA A 145 -8.30 27.12 60.18
N ALA A 146 -8.81 27.06 58.95
CA ALA A 146 -9.42 28.17 58.20
C ALA A 146 -8.56 29.35 57.71
N ARG A 147 -8.46 29.43 56.38
CA ARG A 147 -8.76 30.61 55.53
C ARG A 147 -8.81 30.12 54.08
N SER A 148 -9.97 29.77 53.55
CA SER A 148 -10.89 30.67 52.82
C SER A 148 -10.19 31.53 51.77
N ASN A 149 -10.28 31.11 50.50
CA ASN A 149 -10.64 32.05 49.44
C ASN A 149 -11.45 31.35 48.35
N ALA A 150 -12.59 31.97 48.07
CA ALA A 150 -13.61 31.59 47.13
C ALA A 150 -13.52 32.44 45.86
N SER A 151 -13.79 31.81 44.72
CA SER A 151 -14.42 32.37 43.52
C SER A 151 -14.46 31.22 42.49
N SER A 152 -15.58 30.49 42.35
CA SER A 152 -16.76 30.81 41.52
C SER A 152 -16.53 30.62 40.02
N ALA A 153 -17.20 29.59 39.47
CA ALA A 153 -17.82 29.50 38.14
C ALA A 153 -18.25 28.01 37.93
N GLU A 154 -19.47 27.59 38.30
CA GLU A 154 -20.72 27.62 37.51
C GLU A 154 -20.67 26.88 36.16
N SER A 155 -21.28 25.69 36.13
CA SER A 155 -22.38 25.26 35.23
C SER A 155 -22.51 23.73 35.33
N SER A 156 -23.49 23.11 35.99
CA SER A 156 -24.94 23.02 35.73
C SER A 156 -25.30 22.49 34.33
N HIS A 157 -25.41 21.16 34.20
CA HIS A 157 -26.48 20.58 33.38
C HIS A 157 -26.97 19.25 33.94
N ASP A 158 -28.19 19.32 34.47
CA ASP A 158 -29.14 18.24 34.73
C ASP A 158 -29.56 17.54 33.44
N GLY A 159 -30.07 16.31 33.55
CA GLY A 159 -30.85 15.71 32.47
C GLY A 159 -30.94 14.20 32.48
N GLY A 160 -31.54 13.63 33.53
CA GLY A 160 -32.14 12.29 33.43
C GLY A 160 -33.40 12.34 32.57
N THR A 161 -33.58 11.35 31.70
CA THR A 161 -34.89 11.04 31.12
C THR A 161 -35.10 9.54 31.06
N GLN A 162 -36.19 9.14 31.70
CA GLN A 162 -36.78 7.82 31.85
C GLN A 162 -38.06 7.81 31.02
N GLN A 163 -38.20 6.86 30.09
CA GLN A 163 -39.45 6.41 29.42
C GLN A 163 -39.04 5.19 28.57
N GLN A 164 -39.40 3.94 28.83
CA GLN A 164 -40.70 3.27 29.01
C GLN A 164 -41.67 3.42 27.82
N GLN A 165 -41.67 2.43 26.91
CA GLN A 165 -42.83 1.70 26.36
C GLN A 165 -42.34 0.75 25.23
N GLN A 166 -42.44 -0.56 25.42
CA GLN A 166 -43.51 -1.46 24.97
C GLN A 166 -43.50 -1.81 23.46
N GLY A 167 -43.04 -3.04 23.23
CA GLY A 167 -43.45 -4.05 22.24
C GLY A 167 -44.24 -3.69 20.97
N GLN A 168 -43.79 -4.27 19.86
CA GLN A 168 -44.67 -4.99 18.94
C GLN A 168 -43.91 -6.04 18.13
N ARG A 169 -44.49 -7.25 18.09
CA ARG A 169 -44.16 -8.33 17.16
C ARG A 169 -44.60 -7.94 15.75
N GLY A 170 -43.88 -8.39 14.73
CA GLY A 170 -44.38 -8.36 13.36
C GLY A 170 -43.38 -8.90 12.36
N ALA A 171 -43.73 -10.01 11.72
CA ALA A 171 -42.94 -10.72 10.72
C ALA A 171 -42.85 -9.96 9.39
N GLY A 172 -41.82 -10.29 8.59
CA GLY A 172 -41.96 -10.38 7.15
C GLY A 172 -41.23 -9.33 6.30
N GLN A 173 -40.51 -9.89 5.32
CA GLN A 173 -40.12 -9.30 4.03
C GLN A 173 -38.95 -8.32 3.96
N ALA A 174 -37.90 -8.86 3.34
CA ALA A 174 -36.90 -8.21 2.51
C ALA A 174 -37.35 -6.95 1.78
N VAL A 175 -36.56 -5.89 1.85
CA VAL A 175 -36.22 -5.01 0.71
C VAL A 175 -34.84 -4.37 0.95
N VAL A 176 -34.07 -4.38 -0.14
CA VAL A 176 -32.83 -3.67 -0.44
C VAL A 176 -32.79 -2.23 0.08
N GLY A 177 -31.69 -1.82 0.73
CA GLY A 177 -31.50 -0.42 1.11
C GLY A 177 -30.08 -0.09 1.55
N ARG A 178 -29.37 0.67 0.70
CA ARG A 178 -28.12 1.39 0.97
C ARG A 178 -28.22 2.25 2.25
N SER A 179 -27.13 2.29 3.02
CA SER A 179 -26.68 3.40 3.91
C SER A 179 -25.21 3.07 4.26
N ALA A 180 -24.16 3.90 4.10
CA ALA A 180 -23.94 5.34 4.19
C ALA A 180 -24.25 5.95 5.59
N ALA A 181 -23.32 5.80 6.53
CA ALA A 181 -23.00 6.72 7.65
C ALA A 181 -21.78 6.12 8.39
N ALA A 182 -20.63 6.78 8.49
CA ALA A 182 -20.34 7.84 9.45
C ALA A 182 -20.55 7.41 10.91
N MET A 183 -19.48 6.97 11.58
CA MET A 183 -19.35 7.04 13.03
C MET A 183 -18.05 7.77 13.38
N THR A 184 -18.23 9.01 13.80
CA THR A 184 -17.36 9.79 14.66
C THR A 184 -17.46 9.29 16.11
N GLY A 185 -16.31 9.20 16.79
CA GLY A 185 -16.20 9.58 18.21
C GLY A 185 -16.04 8.47 19.25
N ALA A 186 -14.95 8.58 20.01
CA ALA A 186 -14.84 8.52 21.49
C ALA A 186 -13.62 7.71 21.97
N SER A 187 -12.58 8.42 22.46
CA SER A 187 -12.11 8.45 23.87
C SER A 187 -11.39 7.16 24.31
N GLY A 188 -10.11 7.17 24.70
CA GLY A 188 -9.48 8.13 25.61
C GLY A 188 -9.26 7.44 26.97
N GLY A 189 -8.23 6.60 27.07
CA GLY A 189 -7.83 5.92 28.30
C GLY A 189 -6.31 5.93 28.42
N SER A 190 -5.75 7.07 28.83
CA SER A 190 -4.32 7.29 28.95
C SER A 190 -3.83 6.82 30.32
N ASN A 191 -3.42 5.55 30.44
CA ASN A 191 -2.65 5.09 31.60
C ASN A 191 -1.21 5.61 31.49
N ARG A 192 -0.94 6.67 32.24
CA ARG A 192 0.38 7.31 32.37
C ARG A 192 1.27 6.46 33.27
N VAL A 193 1.90 5.44 32.71
CA VAL A 193 3.01 4.74 33.37
C VAL A 193 4.27 5.60 33.17
N LYS A 194 4.85 6.08 34.28
CA LYS A 194 6.17 6.70 34.32
C LYS A 194 7.22 5.60 34.08
N SER A 195 7.82 5.56 32.90
CA SER A 195 9.01 4.76 32.64
C SER A 195 10.29 5.55 32.95
N PRO A 196 11.33 4.90 33.51
CA PRO A 196 12.64 5.50 33.70
C PRO A 196 13.40 5.60 32.37
N SER A 197 14.18 6.66 32.22
CA SER A 197 14.97 6.95 31.01
C SER A 197 16.21 6.06 30.89
N PRO A 198 16.55 5.53 29.70
CA PRO A 198 17.90 5.11 29.38
C PRO A 198 18.56 6.16 28.47
N VAL A 199 19.13 7.21 29.09
CA VAL A 199 20.07 8.11 28.41
C VAL A 199 21.44 7.45 28.50
N ARG A 200 21.82 6.63 27.50
CA ARG A 200 23.23 6.41 27.08
C ARG A 200 23.47 5.42 25.93
N GLN A 201 22.46 4.79 25.33
CA GLN A 201 22.68 3.73 24.33
C GLN A 201 22.32 4.08 22.87
N THR A 202 22.22 5.36 22.51
CA THR A 202 21.82 5.79 21.15
C THR A 202 22.91 6.47 20.31
N GLN A 203 24.15 6.61 20.82
CA GLN A 203 25.23 7.25 20.05
C GLN A 203 26.05 6.28 19.17
N GLN A 204 26.12 4.98 19.48
CA GLN A 204 26.88 4.03 18.65
C GLN A 204 26.10 3.47 17.44
N ALA A 205 24.77 3.60 17.40
CA ALA A 205 23.96 3.13 16.28
C ALA A 205 23.83 4.15 15.12
N GLN A 206 24.32 5.39 15.30
CA GLN A 206 24.26 6.43 14.25
C GLN A 206 25.56 6.55 13.41
N GLU A 207 26.69 6.01 13.85
CA GLU A 207 27.95 6.09 13.08
C GLU A 207 28.13 4.98 12.04
N GLN A 208 27.34 3.89 12.07
CA GLN A 208 27.45 2.81 11.08
C GLN A 208 26.44 2.89 9.91
N ALA A 209 25.55 3.89 9.88
CA ALA A 209 24.58 4.08 8.80
C ALA A 209 24.96 5.20 7.81
N GLN A 210 26.21 5.71 7.87
CA GLN A 210 26.68 6.84 7.07
C GLN A 210 27.68 6.47 5.96
N VAL A 211 27.73 5.19 5.58
CA VAL A 211 28.47 4.72 4.40
C VAL A 211 27.44 4.12 3.43
N GLN A 212 27.35 4.71 2.23
CA GLN A 212 26.43 4.35 1.12
C GLN A 212 24.99 4.88 1.22
N ARG A 213 24.83 6.21 1.21
CA ARG A 213 23.69 6.81 0.52
C ARG A 213 24.15 7.30 -0.86
N PRO A 214 23.62 6.78 -1.98
CA PRO A 214 23.85 7.40 -3.28
C PRO A 214 23.22 8.80 -3.25
N SER A 215 24.05 9.82 -3.47
CA SER A 215 23.66 11.22 -3.53
C SER A 215 22.66 11.45 -4.65
N ALA A 216 21.61 12.25 -4.38
CA ALA A 216 20.57 12.65 -5.34
C ALA A 216 21.10 13.39 -6.60
N SER A 217 22.42 13.65 -6.68
CA SER A 217 23.12 14.14 -7.87
C SER A 217 23.39 13.07 -8.93
N SER A 218 23.33 11.77 -8.60
CA SER A 218 23.59 10.70 -9.58
C SER A 218 22.39 10.35 -10.46
N LEU A 219 21.16 10.70 -10.04
CA LEU A 219 19.95 10.46 -10.84
C LEU A 219 19.72 11.54 -11.92
N LYS A 220 20.16 12.78 -11.69
CA LYS A 220 20.12 13.82 -12.74
C LYS A 220 21.07 13.54 -13.91
N ARG A 221 22.22 12.91 -13.65
CA ARG A 221 23.19 12.57 -14.70
C ARG A 221 22.72 11.50 -15.69
N LEU A 222 21.72 10.69 -15.34
CA LEU A 222 21.13 9.70 -16.27
C LEU A 222 19.99 10.29 -17.10
N GLU A 223 19.32 11.35 -16.62
CA GLU A 223 18.36 12.12 -17.41
C GLU A 223 19.08 13.02 -18.44
N ASP A 224 20.26 13.57 -18.09
CA ASP A 224 21.04 14.40 -19.01
C ASP A 224 21.72 13.58 -20.13
N ILE A 225 22.11 12.31 -19.89
CA ILE A 225 22.70 11.45 -20.93
C ILE A 225 21.63 10.89 -21.90
N ALA A 226 20.38 10.77 -21.47
CA ALA A 226 19.27 10.40 -22.35
C ALA A 226 18.76 11.56 -23.23
N ALA A 227 19.20 12.80 -22.95
CA ALA A 227 18.79 14.01 -23.66
C ALA A 227 19.81 14.50 -24.71
N GLU A 228 21.01 13.92 -24.80
CA GLU A 228 22.11 14.45 -25.63
C GLU A 228 22.39 13.70 -26.96
N GLU A 229 21.66 12.65 -27.31
CA GLU A 229 21.85 11.92 -28.58
C GLU A 229 20.61 11.86 -29.50
N LEU A 230 19.88 12.95 -29.62
CA LEU A 230 18.97 13.13 -30.76
C LEU A 230 19.36 14.41 -31.53
N PRO A 231 19.90 14.30 -32.75
CA PRO A 231 20.16 15.46 -33.57
C PRO A 231 18.85 16.21 -33.82
N PRO A 232 18.84 17.55 -33.75
CA PRO A 232 17.63 18.33 -33.93
C PRO A 232 17.06 18.05 -35.32
N LEU A 233 15.86 17.46 -35.37
CA LEU A 233 15.02 17.40 -36.56
C LEU A 233 14.75 18.83 -37.01
N ARG A 234 15.61 19.31 -37.94
CA ARG A 234 15.37 20.50 -38.73
C ARG A 234 13.99 20.38 -39.37
N ARG A 235 13.05 21.18 -38.88
CA ARG A 235 11.81 21.46 -39.59
C ARG A 235 12.18 21.93 -41.00
N PRO A 236 11.68 21.30 -42.08
CA PRO A 236 11.86 21.85 -43.41
C PRO A 236 11.17 23.20 -43.46
N ASN A 237 11.98 24.23 -43.68
CA ASN A 237 11.56 25.61 -43.83
C ASN A 237 10.82 25.72 -45.17
N ASN A 238 9.50 25.88 -45.14
CA ASN A 238 8.62 25.95 -46.32
C ASN A 238 8.75 27.26 -47.13
N ASN A 239 9.85 28.01 -46.97
CA ASN A 239 10.09 29.25 -47.69
C ASN A 239 11.41 29.14 -48.48
N ALA A 240 11.37 28.43 -49.60
CA ALA A 240 12.32 28.60 -50.69
C ALA A 240 11.54 28.57 -52.01
N ALA A 241 10.77 29.63 -52.19
CA ALA A 241 10.28 30.08 -53.47
C ALA A 241 11.48 30.36 -54.40
N THR A 242 11.40 29.75 -55.59
CA THR A 242 11.74 30.39 -56.87
C THR A 242 13.22 30.75 -57.12
N ALA A 243 13.99 29.76 -57.58
CA ALA A 243 15.09 30.02 -58.50
C ALA A 243 15.09 28.95 -59.60
N GLY A 244 14.81 29.41 -60.82
CA GLY A 244 14.55 28.56 -61.96
C GLY A 244 15.76 27.72 -62.39
N ARG A 245 15.49 26.44 -62.64
CA ARG A 245 16.26 25.64 -63.59
C ARG A 245 15.28 24.76 -64.35
N THR A 246 14.78 25.32 -65.44
CA THR A 246 14.12 24.58 -66.52
C THR A 246 15.16 23.70 -67.20
N ALA A 247 15.54 22.60 -66.55
CA ALA A 247 16.12 21.48 -67.24
C ALA A 247 14.96 20.80 -67.98
N LYS A 248 14.92 20.98 -69.32
CA LYS A 248 14.07 20.20 -70.22
C LYS A 248 14.48 18.73 -70.08
N GLN A 249 13.91 18.06 -69.10
CA GLN A 249 13.94 16.61 -68.99
C GLN A 249 13.01 16.11 -70.10
N GLN A 250 13.60 15.46 -71.09
CA GLN A 250 12.86 14.80 -72.15
C GLN A 250 11.99 13.71 -71.50
N ASP A 251 10.70 14.01 -71.32
CA ASP A 251 9.66 13.05 -71.06
C ASP A 251 9.48 12.19 -72.32
N GLY A 252 10.39 11.23 -72.50
CA GLY A 252 10.09 10.05 -73.28
C GLY A 252 9.01 9.25 -72.52
N PRO A 253 7.97 8.75 -73.19
CA PRO A 253 6.96 7.92 -72.54
C PRO A 253 7.66 6.79 -71.78
N PRO A 254 7.27 6.50 -70.52
CA PRO A 254 7.89 5.44 -69.76
C PRO A 254 7.84 4.18 -70.61
N ALA A 255 9.00 3.56 -70.85
CA ALA A 255 9.05 2.26 -71.50
C ALA A 255 8.06 1.36 -70.75
N ALA A 256 7.01 0.93 -71.45
CA ALA A 256 5.98 0.10 -70.87
C ALA A 256 6.68 -1.16 -70.37
N LEU A 257 6.84 -1.27 -69.04
CA LEU A 257 7.32 -2.47 -68.39
C LEU A 257 6.46 -3.63 -68.88
N ALA A 258 7.08 -4.79 -69.11
CA ALA A 258 6.35 -5.95 -69.54
C ALA A 258 5.24 -6.25 -68.51
N LEU A 259 4.08 -6.71 -68.99
CA LEU A 259 2.91 -6.96 -68.15
C LEU A 259 3.26 -7.94 -66.99
N GLU A 260 4.13 -8.90 -67.28
CA GLU A 260 4.70 -9.84 -66.30
C GLU A 260 5.51 -9.15 -65.20
N GLU A 261 6.35 -8.16 -65.53
CA GLU A 261 7.12 -7.41 -64.53
C GLU A 261 6.21 -6.55 -63.64
N GLN A 262 5.08 -6.05 -64.17
CA GLN A 262 4.09 -5.31 -63.40
C GLN A 262 3.35 -6.21 -62.40
N GLU A 263 3.00 -7.43 -62.79
CA GLU A 263 2.36 -8.42 -61.91
C GLU A 263 3.31 -8.86 -60.78
N GLU A 264 4.56 -9.19 -61.09
CA GLU A 264 5.57 -9.54 -60.08
C GLU A 264 5.84 -8.41 -59.07
N LEU A 265 5.86 -7.16 -59.56
CA LEU A 265 6.00 -5.97 -58.71
C LEU A 265 4.79 -5.77 -57.80
N ALA A 266 3.58 -5.99 -58.31
CA ALA A 266 2.36 -5.89 -57.53
C ALA A 266 2.30 -6.94 -56.43
N GLU A 267 2.63 -8.20 -56.74
CA GLU A 267 2.71 -9.28 -55.75
C GLU A 267 3.77 -9.00 -54.67
N TRP A 268 4.96 -8.54 -55.07
CA TRP A 268 6.01 -8.16 -54.12
C TRP A 268 5.55 -7.01 -53.21
N ALA A 269 4.89 -5.99 -53.77
CA ALA A 269 4.40 -4.85 -53.01
C ALA A 269 3.33 -5.25 -52.00
N GLU A 270 2.40 -6.14 -52.39
CA GLU A 270 1.38 -6.67 -51.49
C GLU A 270 1.99 -7.49 -50.36
N GLN A 271 2.94 -8.38 -50.66
CA GLN A 271 3.66 -9.16 -49.66
C GLN A 271 4.43 -8.26 -48.69
N MET A 272 5.07 -7.20 -49.19
CA MET A 272 5.78 -6.22 -48.36
C MET A 272 4.85 -5.45 -47.44
N LEU A 273 3.69 -4.99 -47.94
CA LEU A 273 2.68 -4.33 -47.12
C LEU A 273 2.12 -5.25 -46.04
N GLY A 274 1.86 -6.52 -46.38
CA GLY A 274 1.45 -7.54 -45.43
C GLY A 274 2.47 -7.70 -44.30
N LEU A 275 3.76 -7.87 -44.65
CA LEU A 275 4.84 -7.99 -43.68
C LEU A 275 5.00 -6.75 -42.80
N VAL A 276 4.88 -5.54 -43.36
CA VAL A 276 4.95 -4.29 -42.57
C VAL A 276 3.78 -4.21 -41.58
N GLY A 277 2.58 -4.60 -42.00
CA GLY A 277 1.41 -4.68 -41.11
C GLY A 277 1.59 -5.70 -39.98
N GLU A 278 2.12 -6.89 -40.30
CA GLU A 278 2.44 -7.92 -39.30
C GLU A 278 3.49 -7.43 -38.30
N VAL A 279 4.58 -6.81 -38.78
CA VAL A 279 5.63 -6.23 -37.94
C VAL A 279 5.04 -5.19 -36.99
N ALA A 280 4.27 -4.23 -37.51
CA ALA A 280 3.65 -3.19 -36.70
C ALA A 280 2.68 -3.77 -35.65
N GLY A 281 1.91 -4.80 -36.01
CA GLY A 281 1.02 -5.49 -35.09
C GLY A 281 1.77 -6.20 -33.95
N VAL A 282 2.89 -6.86 -34.27
CA VAL A 282 3.74 -7.52 -33.27
C VAL A 282 4.45 -6.49 -32.38
N GLU A 283 4.95 -5.39 -32.95
CA GLU A 283 5.58 -4.29 -32.20
C GLU A 283 4.60 -3.68 -31.19
N ALA A 284 3.39 -3.34 -31.62
CA ALA A 284 2.35 -2.83 -30.73
C ALA A 284 2.03 -3.81 -29.60
N ARG A 285 1.98 -5.12 -29.90
CA ARG A 285 1.77 -6.15 -28.86
C ARG A 285 2.95 -6.21 -27.88
N VAL A 286 4.19 -6.12 -28.36
CA VAL A 286 5.40 -6.09 -27.50
C VAL A 286 5.37 -4.88 -26.58
N GLU A 287 4.97 -3.70 -27.06
CA GLU A 287 4.84 -2.50 -26.24
C GLU A 287 3.82 -2.68 -25.11
N VAL A 288 2.62 -3.18 -25.43
CA VAL A 288 1.57 -3.46 -24.43
C VAL A 288 2.05 -4.45 -23.38
N LEU A 289 2.68 -5.55 -23.80
CA LEU A 289 3.22 -6.54 -22.87
C LEU A 289 4.36 -5.98 -22.02
N THR A 290 5.20 -5.11 -22.58
CA THR A 290 6.29 -4.45 -21.85
C THR A 290 5.73 -3.50 -20.80
N SER A 291 4.68 -2.74 -21.13
CA SER A 291 3.96 -1.90 -20.15
C SER A 291 3.39 -2.75 -19.02
N ARG A 292 2.67 -3.83 -19.36
CA ARG A 292 2.09 -4.75 -18.38
C ARG A 292 3.15 -5.37 -17.48
N HIS A 293 4.31 -5.75 -18.03
CA HIS A 293 5.42 -6.29 -17.26
C HIS A 293 5.94 -5.27 -16.22
N ARG A 294 6.11 -4.00 -16.60
CA ARG A 294 6.50 -2.93 -15.66
C ARG A 294 5.46 -2.71 -14.57
N ASP A 295 4.17 -2.75 -14.91
CA ASP A 295 3.09 -2.60 -13.94
C ASP A 295 3.10 -3.73 -12.91
N LEU A 296 3.29 -4.97 -13.37
CA LEU A 296 3.39 -6.15 -12.50
C LEU A 296 4.62 -6.06 -11.58
N LEU A 297 5.78 -5.65 -12.09
CA LEU A 297 6.98 -5.42 -11.27
C LEU A 297 6.75 -4.35 -10.21
N SER A 298 6.13 -3.24 -10.59
CA SER A 298 5.81 -2.14 -9.67
C SER A 298 4.87 -2.60 -8.55
N ARG A 299 3.90 -3.46 -8.88
CA ARG A 299 2.98 -4.05 -7.90
C ARG A 299 3.71 -5.03 -6.98
N ARG A 300 4.60 -5.88 -7.50
CA ARG A 300 5.43 -6.79 -6.70
C ARG A 300 6.29 -6.01 -5.70
N GLU A 301 6.94 -4.93 -6.13
CA GLU A 301 7.71 -4.08 -5.22
C GLU A 301 6.87 -3.48 -4.09
N LEU A 302 5.63 -3.09 -4.38
CA LEU A 302 4.72 -2.55 -3.38
C LEU A 302 4.37 -3.61 -2.32
N LEU A 303 4.01 -4.82 -2.74
CA LEU A 303 3.70 -5.93 -1.82
C LEU A 303 4.92 -6.31 -0.96
N LEU A 304 6.12 -6.37 -1.55
CA LEU A 304 7.35 -6.63 -0.78
C LEU A 304 7.64 -5.54 0.26
N ARG A 305 7.35 -4.27 -0.04
CA ARG A 305 7.46 -3.18 0.94
C ARG A 305 6.45 -3.34 2.07
N GLU A 306 5.24 -3.78 1.79
CA GLU A 306 4.21 -4.06 2.81
C GLU A 306 4.62 -5.23 3.70
N GLN A 307 5.11 -6.33 3.12
CA GLN A 307 5.64 -7.48 3.85
C GLN A 307 6.79 -7.07 4.78
N ALA A 308 7.72 -6.23 4.31
CA ALA A 308 8.80 -5.69 5.12
C ALA A 308 8.28 -4.82 6.29
N GLN A 309 7.20 -4.06 6.09
CA GLN A 309 6.56 -3.31 7.18
C GLN A 309 5.94 -4.23 8.22
N PHE A 310 5.31 -5.33 7.80
CA PHE A 310 4.80 -6.35 8.72
C PHE A 310 5.95 -6.97 9.54
N ALA A 311 7.05 -7.37 8.91
CA ALA A 311 8.22 -7.89 9.60
C ALA A 311 8.76 -6.91 10.67
N LEU A 312 8.83 -5.62 10.35
CA LEU A 312 9.23 -4.58 11.32
C LEU A 312 8.25 -4.44 12.49
N ARG A 313 6.94 -4.53 12.24
CA ARG A 313 5.92 -4.50 13.32
C ARG A 313 6.02 -5.74 14.20
N THR A 314 6.17 -6.93 13.62
CA THR A 314 6.37 -8.19 14.34
C THR A 314 7.60 -8.11 15.23
N ARG A 315 8.73 -7.61 14.71
CA ARG A 315 9.95 -7.39 15.48
C ARG A 315 9.74 -6.44 16.66
N ARG A 316 9.08 -5.29 16.44
CA ARG A 316 8.80 -4.33 17.53
C ARG A 316 7.90 -4.94 18.60
N ARG A 317 6.92 -5.76 18.21
CA ARG A 317 6.09 -6.49 19.19
C ARG A 317 6.86 -7.56 19.93
N ALA A 318 7.79 -8.25 19.26
CA ALA A 318 8.70 -9.19 19.92
C ALA A 318 9.53 -8.46 20.99
N GLU A 319 10.10 -7.32 20.64
CA GLU A 319 10.89 -6.48 21.54
C GLU A 319 10.03 -5.99 22.73
N GLN A 320 8.80 -5.55 22.49
CA GLN A 320 7.86 -5.13 23.55
C GLN A 320 7.46 -6.29 24.46
N ALA A 321 7.16 -7.46 23.90
CA ALA A 321 6.82 -8.65 24.69
C ALA A 321 8.02 -9.13 25.52
N ALA A 322 9.24 -9.07 24.98
CA ALA A 322 10.46 -9.40 25.72
C ALA A 322 10.69 -8.43 26.89
N GLN A 323 10.47 -7.13 26.67
CA GLN A 323 10.52 -6.13 27.74
C GLN A 323 9.45 -6.37 28.82
N ALA A 324 8.24 -6.77 28.43
CA ALA A 324 7.17 -7.11 29.36
C ALA A 324 7.49 -8.36 30.19
N VAL A 325 8.08 -9.39 29.59
CA VAL A 325 8.58 -10.57 30.32
C VAL A 325 9.63 -10.17 31.35
N ALA A 326 10.62 -9.35 30.97
CA ALA A 326 11.64 -8.87 31.89
C ALA A 326 11.04 -8.03 33.04
N ALA A 327 10.00 -7.23 32.76
CA ALA A 327 9.29 -6.48 33.79
C ALA A 327 8.53 -7.40 34.77
N CYS A 328 7.90 -8.47 34.28
CA CYS A 328 7.26 -9.48 35.14
C CYS A 328 8.28 -10.22 36.00
N GLU A 329 9.47 -10.54 35.46
CA GLU A 329 10.55 -11.16 36.23
C GLU A 329 11.03 -10.25 37.37
N ALA A 330 11.20 -8.96 37.11
CA ALA A 330 11.55 -7.97 38.14
C ALA A 330 10.42 -7.81 39.19
N GLU A 331 9.15 -7.79 38.79
CA GLU A 331 8.01 -7.73 39.73
C GLU A 331 7.96 -9.00 40.62
N LEU A 332 8.29 -10.17 40.07
CA LEU A 332 8.36 -11.41 40.85
C LEU A 332 9.49 -11.41 41.87
N GLU A 333 10.64 -10.83 41.54
CA GLU A 333 11.76 -10.66 42.47
C GLU A 333 11.40 -9.70 43.61
N ASP A 334 10.77 -8.56 43.27
CA ASP A 334 10.24 -7.60 44.25
C ASP A 334 9.17 -8.21 45.17
N LEU A 335 8.26 -9.01 44.64
CA LEU A 335 7.24 -9.69 45.45
C LEU A 335 7.85 -10.79 46.33
N ALA A 336 8.86 -11.51 45.84
CA ALA A 336 9.57 -12.52 46.62
C ALA A 336 10.33 -11.89 47.80
N THR A 337 11.00 -10.76 47.59
CA THR A 337 11.69 -10.03 48.67
C THR A 337 10.70 -9.49 49.72
N ARG A 338 9.54 -8.97 49.31
CA ARG A 338 8.46 -8.57 50.25
C ARG A 338 7.89 -9.74 51.03
N ALA A 339 7.65 -10.88 50.37
CA ALA A 339 7.17 -12.08 51.04
C ALA A 339 8.18 -12.59 52.08
N ALA A 340 9.49 -12.54 51.77
CA ALA A 340 10.55 -12.86 52.72
C ALA A 340 10.58 -11.91 53.93
N ALA A 341 10.42 -10.60 53.70
CA ALA A 341 10.36 -9.60 54.77
C ALA A 341 9.18 -9.85 55.74
N VAL A 342 7.99 -10.12 55.20
CA VAL A 342 6.80 -10.46 56.01
C VAL A 342 7.00 -11.76 56.79
N ALA A 343 7.70 -12.75 56.22
CA ALA A 343 8.04 -13.99 56.92
C ALA A 343 9.03 -13.75 58.07
N THR A 344 10.04 -12.89 57.88
CA THR A 344 11.01 -12.54 58.94
C THR A 344 10.37 -11.78 60.10
N GLU A 345 9.42 -10.86 59.83
CA GLU A 345 8.68 -10.15 60.89
C GLU A 345 7.80 -11.08 61.73
N ARG A 346 7.30 -12.18 61.14
CA ARG A 346 6.54 -13.21 61.86
C ARG A 346 7.41 -14.15 62.69
N GLY A 347 8.63 -14.46 62.22
CA GLY A 347 9.54 -15.39 62.90
C GLY A 347 10.15 -14.84 64.19
N CYS A 348 10.26 -13.52 64.35
CA CYS A 348 10.83 -12.90 65.54
C CYS A 348 9.84 -12.73 66.72
N ALA A 349 8.57 -13.11 66.58
CA ALA A 349 7.56 -13.01 67.63
C ALA A 349 7.37 -14.32 68.44
N GLY A 350 8.16 -15.37 68.15
CA GLY A 350 7.92 -16.74 68.64
C GLY A 350 8.94 -17.32 69.63
N ASP A 351 9.82 -16.51 70.21
CA ASP A 351 10.91 -17.01 71.09
C ASP A 351 10.64 -16.85 72.60
N ASN A 352 9.40 -16.59 73.01
CA ASN A 352 8.99 -16.64 74.42
C ASN A 352 7.55 -17.16 74.54
N ALA A 353 7.36 -18.46 74.48
CA ALA A 353 6.16 -19.11 75.01
C ALA A 353 6.56 -20.46 75.59
N ASP A 354 6.88 -20.41 76.88
CA ASP A 354 7.00 -21.55 77.77
C ASP A 354 5.84 -22.52 77.62
N GLU A 355 6.17 -23.78 77.89
CA GLU A 355 5.30 -24.92 78.07
C GLU A 355 4.02 -24.59 78.85
N GLU A 356 2.84 -24.79 78.25
CA GLU A 356 1.68 -25.18 79.06
C GLU A 356 0.72 -26.08 78.26
N MET A 357 0.55 -27.29 78.79
CA MET A 357 -0.44 -28.26 78.34
C MET A 357 -1.85 -27.71 78.52
N GLY A 358 -2.61 -27.59 77.44
CA GLY A 358 -4.01 -27.18 77.54
C GLY A 358 -4.82 -27.55 76.31
N SER A 359 -5.61 -28.62 76.42
CA SER A 359 -6.63 -28.97 75.44
C SER A 359 -7.66 -27.83 75.34
N GLY A 360 -7.77 -27.19 74.19
CA GLY A 360 -8.75 -26.12 73.96
C GLY A 360 -8.88 -25.83 72.48
N LYS A 361 -9.85 -26.48 71.86
CA LYS A 361 -10.21 -26.35 70.45
C LYS A 361 -10.86 -24.99 70.22
N GLU A 362 -10.07 -23.92 70.12
CA GLU A 362 -10.53 -22.61 69.67
C GLU A 362 -9.85 -22.25 68.34
N THR A 363 -10.63 -22.40 67.26
CA THR A 363 -10.35 -21.79 65.96
C THR A 363 -10.51 -20.28 66.09
N GLY A 364 -9.53 -19.62 66.69
CA GLY A 364 -9.43 -18.17 66.69
C GLY A 364 -9.23 -17.65 65.26
N PRO A 365 -9.86 -16.51 64.91
CA PRO A 365 -9.78 -15.96 63.55
C PRO A 365 -8.32 -15.67 63.22
N CYS A 366 -7.85 -16.24 62.11
CA CYS A 366 -6.52 -16.01 61.58
C CYS A 366 -6.24 -14.50 61.59
N GLY A 367 -5.20 -14.09 62.35
CA GLY A 367 -4.87 -12.68 62.50
C GLY A 367 -4.59 -11.99 61.16
N PRO A 368 -4.70 -10.65 61.10
CA PRO A 368 -4.64 -9.85 59.87
C PRO A 368 -3.39 -10.08 58.98
N GLY A 369 -2.32 -10.66 59.52
CA GLY A 369 -1.13 -11.04 58.76
C GLY A 369 -1.31 -12.25 57.81
N SER A 370 -2.34 -13.09 57.95
CA SER A 370 -2.55 -14.22 57.02
C SER A 370 -3.19 -13.77 55.70
N ALA A 371 -4.01 -12.72 55.73
CA ALA A 371 -4.61 -12.14 54.54
C ALA A 371 -3.53 -11.54 53.62
N GLN A 372 -2.59 -10.77 54.19
CA GLN A 372 -1.50 -10.16 53.43
C GLN A 372 -0.57 -11.18 52.75
N THR A 373 -0.26 -12.30 53.42
CA THR A 373 0.55 -13.37 52.82
C THR A 373 -0.19 -14.08 51.69
N ASN A 374 -1.49 -14.31 51.83
CA ASN A 374 -2.31 -14.94 50.79
C ASN A 374 -2.46 -14.03 49.56
N GLU A 375 -2.66 -12.73 49.77
CA GLU A 375 -2.70 -11.72 48.68
C GLU A 375 -1.37 -11.65 47.91
N LEU A 376 -0.23 -11.67 48.61
CA LEU A 376 1.09 -11.69 47.98
C LEU A 376 1.31 -12.97 47.15
N GLN A 377 0.94 -14.13 47.68
CA GLN A 377 1.05 -15.41 46.96
C GLN A 377 0.16 -15.44 45.72
N GLN A 378 -1.08 -14.95 45.83
CA GLN A 378 -1.98 -14.83 44.69
C GLN A 378 -1.38 -13.90 43.63
N ARG A 379 -0.86 -12.74 44.03
CA ARG A 379 -0.22 -11.79 43.10
C ARG A 379 1.00 -12.40 42.40
N MET A 380 1.85 -13.13 43.13
CA MET A 380 2.98 -13.84 42.53
C MET A 380 2.52 -14.90 41.51
N ALA A 381 1.43 -15.62 41.79
CA ALA A 381 0.86 -16.59 40.85
C ALA A 381 0.32 -15.91 39.59
N GLU A 382 -0.37 -14.78 39.73
CA GLU A 382 -0.88 -13.97 38.60
C GLU A 382 0.25 -13.46 37.71
N VAL A 383 1.32 -12.89 38.30
CA VAL A 383 2.47 -12.36 37.56
C VAL A 383 3.26 -13.49 36.89
N ARG A 384 3.43 -14.65 37.54
CA ARG A 384 4.03 -15.85 36.91
C ARG A 384 3.22 -16.32 35.72
N HIS A 385 1.90 -16.40 35.87
CA HIS A 385 1.03 -16.79 34.78
C HIS A 385 1.12 -15.80 33.60
N ALA A 386 1.11 -14.49 33.87
CA ALA A 386 1.25 -13.47 32.84
C ALA A 386 2.60 -13.57 32.11
N ARG A 387 3.70 -13.77 32.84
CA ARG A 387 5.03 -14.02 32.27
C ARG A 387 5.03 -15.25 31.36
N ASP A 388 4.48 -16.37 31.83
CA ASP A 388 4.48 -17.63 31.09
C ASP A 388 3.65 -17.54 29.80
N LEU A 389 2.53 -16.81 29.83
CA LEU A 389 1.75 -16.50 28.62
C LEU A 389 2.54 -15.67 27.61
N LEU A 390 3.23 -14.61 28.06
CA LEU A 390 4.05 -13.77 27.20
C LEU A 390 5.25 -14.54 26.63
N GLN A 391 5.90 -15.35 27.46
CA GLN A 391 7.04 -16.18 27.05
C GLN A 391 6.59 -17.28 26.08
N GLY A 392 5.41 -17.86 26.28
CA GLY A 392 4.78 -18.80 25.34
C GLY A 392 4.54 -18.15 23.98
N ARG A 393 3.99 -16.93 23.95
CA ARG A 393 3.79 -16.16 22.71
C ARG A 393 5.10 -15.87 21.99
N LEU A 394 6.12 -15.40 22.72
CA LEU A 394 7.47 -15.16 22.17
C LEU A 394 8.07 -16.43 21.56
N ARG A 395 8.02 -17.55 22.27
CA ARG A 395 8.55 -18.85 21.79
C ARG A 395 7.82 -19.35 20.56
N SER A 396 6.50 -19.16 20.50
CA SER A 396 5.69 -19.58 19.35
C SER A 396 5.87 -18.71 18.10
N GLY A 397 6.47 -17.51 18.24
CA GLY A 397 6.53 -16.52 17.18
C GLY A 397 5.17 -15.89 16.80
N ARG A 398 4.05 -16.34 17.39
CA ARG A 398 2.71 -15.79 17.18
C ARG A 398 2.53 -14.48 17.94
N LEU A 399 3.21 -13.46 17.45
CA LEU A 399 3.15 -12.08 17.96
C LEU A 399 2.15 -11.21 17.17
N LEU A 400 1.69 -11.74 16.04
CA LEU A 400 0.64 -11.15 15.23
C LEU A 400 -0.72 -11.68 15.70
N ASP A 401 -1.71 -10.82 15.58
CA ASP A 401 -3.10 -11.23 15.78
C ASP A 401 -3.53 -12.10 14.59
N GLU A 402 -4.54 -12.96 14.78
CA GLU A 402 -5.02 -13.87 13.72
C GLU A 402 -5.37 -13.12 12.42
N ARG A 403 -5.94 -11.92 12.54
CA ARG A 403 -6.25 -11.06 11.38
C ARG A 403 -5.01 -10.58 10.64
N GLU A 404 -3.94 -10.27 11.37
CA GLU A 404 -2.70 -9.81 10.74
C GLU A 404 -1.93 -10.97 10.11
N GLN A 405 -2.00 -12.15 10.72
CA GLN A 405 -1.49 -13.36 10.11
C GLN A 405 -2.22 -13.67 8.80
N GLN A 406 -3.56 -13.59 8.77
CA GLN A 406 -4.34 -13.75 7.54
C GLN A 406 -3.96 -12.73 6.46
N VAL A 407 -3.68 -11.49 6.85
CA VAL A 407 -3.20 -10.47 5.89
C VAL A 407 -1.83 -10.86 5.34
N LEU A 408 -0.90 -11.31 6.19
CA LEU A 408 0.42 -11.76 5.75
C LEU A 408 0.32 -12.95 4.78
N ASP A 409 -0.46 -13.96 5.12
CA ASP A 409 -0.69 -15.13 4.27
C ASP A 409 -1.29 -14.69 2.91
N SER A 410 -2.26 -13.76 2.92
CA SER A 410 -2.85 -13.23 1.69
C SER A 410 -1.89 -12.39 0.84
N LEU A 411 -0.88 -11.77 1.46
CA LEU A 411 0.17 -11.03 0.72
C LEU A 411 1.12 -12.00 0.03
N ASP A 412 1.45 -13.12 0.70
CA ASP A 412 2.29 -14.17 0.13
C ASP A 412 1.59 -14.83 -1.06
N ASP A 413 0.30 -15.19 -0.94
CA ASP A 413 -0.50 -15.69 -2.06
C ASP A 413 -0.52 -14.71 -3.25
N GLN A 414 -0.69 -13.41 -2.98
CA GLN A 414 -0.66 -12.39 -4.03
C GLN A 414 0.71 -12.23 -4.69
N LEU A 415 1.80 -12.44 -3.95
CA LEU A 415 3.15 -12.41 -4.49
C LEU A 415 3.37 -13.60 -5.43
N ASP A 416 2.96 -14.80 -5.04
CA ASP A 416 3.05 -16.01 -5.87
C ASP A 416 2.24 -15.90 -7.16
N ASP A 417 1.03 -15.33 -7.07
CA ASP A 417 0.19 -15.02 -8.23
C ASP A 417 0.88 -14.04 -9.18
N LEU A 418 1.52 -12.99 -8.64
CA LEU A 418 2.25 -12.00 -9.45
C LEU A 418 3.50 -12.60 -10.08
N GLU A 419 4.22 -13.47 -9.40
CA GLU A 419 5.39 -14.16 -9.94
C GLU A 419 5.00 -15.09 -11.10
N THR A 420 3.88 -15.79 -10.96
CA THR A 420 3.29 -16.60 -12.03
C THR A 420 2.92 -15.73 -13.24
N GLN A 421 2.26 -14.59 -13.02
CA GLN A 421 1.91 -13.66 -14.09
C GLN A 421 3.14 -13.04 -14.76
N LEU A 422 4.16 -12.68 -13.99
CA LEU A 422 5.42 -12.15 -14.50
C LEU A 422 6.13 -13.18 -15.37
N SER A 423 6.17 -14.45 -14.94
CA SER A 423 6.72 -15.56 -15.71
C SER A 423 6.02 -15.69 -17.06
N TYR A 424 4.68 -15.72 -17.06
CA TYR A 424 3.88 -15.80 -18.28
C TYR A 424 4.15 -14.62 -19.24
N VAL A 425 4.09 -13.38 -18.74
CA VAL A 425 4.32 -12.18 -19.56
C VAL A 425 5.75 -12.13 -20.09
N THR A 426 6.72 -12.60 -19.32
CA THR A 426 8.13 -12.66 -19.76
C THR A 426 8.32 -13.69 -20.87
N GLY A 427 7.69 -14.85 -20.77
CA GLY A 427 7.65 -15.85 -21.83
C GLY A 427 7.01 -15.31 -23.11
N GLU A 428 5.81 -14.73 -23.00
CA GLU A 428 5.11 -14.14 -24.15
C GLU A 428 5.94 -13.01 -24.80
N LEU A 429 6.60 -12.17 -24.00
CA LEU A 429 7.51 -11.15 -24.52
C LEU A 429 8.69 -11.74 -25.30
N ALA A 430 9.30 -12.81 -24.80
CA ALA A 430 10.40 -13.50 -25.48
C ALA A 430 9.93 -14.06 -26.83
N ASP A 431 8.78 -14.73 -26.86
CA ASP A 431 8.19 -15.30 -28.07
C ASP A 431 7.89 -14.21 -29.11
N ARG A 432 7.26 -13.10 -28.69
CA ARG A 432 6.92 -12.00 -29.60
C ARG A 432 8.14 -11.25 -30.12
N ARG A 433 9.17 -11.05 -29.30
CA ARG A 433 10.45 -10.49 -29.75
C ARG A 433 11.16 -11.43 -30.72
N GLY A 434 11.10 -12.74 -30.48
CA GLY A 434 11.58 -13.76 -31.42
C GLY A 434 10.89 -13.66 -32.76
N LEU A 435 9.56 -13.65 -32.78
CA LEU A 435 8.75 -13.47 -33.99
C LEU A 435 9.08 -12.15 -34.71
N LEU A 436 9.18 -11.04 -33.97
CA LEU A 436 9.52 -9.74 -34.54
C LEU A 436 10.87 -9.79 -35.27
N SER A 437 11.90 -10.41 -34.68
CA SER A 437 13.21 -10.55 -35.30
C SER A 437 13.16 -11.41 -36.59
N GLN A 438 12.31 -12.44 -36.63
CA GLN A 438 12.11 -13.27 -37.81
C GLN A 438 11.42 -12.48 -38.94
N LEU A 439 10.38 -11.71 -38.62
CA LEU A 439 9.68 -10.86 -39.57
C LEU A 439 10.58 -9.75 -40.12
N GLN A 440 11.42 -9.13 -39.26
CA GLN A 440 12.41 -8.14 -39.67
C GLN A 440 13.45 -8.74 -40.63
N ARG A 441 13.98 -9.94 -40.36
CA ARG A 441 14.87 -10.65 -41.30
C ARG A 441 14.17 -10.95 -42.62
N ARG A 442 12.91 -11.38 -42.60
CA ARG A 442 12.13 -11.64 -43.82
C ARG A 442 11.91 -10.36 -44.62
N ARG A 443 11.62 -9.24 -43.96
CA ARG A 443 11.54 -7.92 -44.57
C ARG A 443 12.86 -7.52 -45.22
N GLU A 444 13.99 -7.71 -44.53
CA GLU A 444 15.32 -7.43 -45.08
C GLU A 444 15.62 -8.29 -46.31
N GLN A 445 15.28 -9.59 -46.29
CA GLN A 445 15.43 -10.47 -47.44
C GLN A 445 14.59 -9.99 -48.65
N MET A 446 13.34 -9.57 -48.41
CA MET A 446 12.47 -9.01 -49.45
C MET A 446 13.00 -7.68 -50.00
N GLN A 447 13.57 -6.83 -49.15
CA GLN A 447 14.23 -5.58 -49.55
C GLN A 447 15.54 -5.83 -50.31
N GLN A 448 16.27 -6.90 -50.00
CA GLN A 448 17.45 -7.30 -50.77
C GLN A 448 17.07 -7.79 -52.16
N ARG A 449 15.97 -8.54 -52.30
CA ARG A 449 15.42 -8.94 -53.61
C ARG A 449 15.05 -7.72 -54.45
N SER A 450 14.47 -6.68 -53.85
CA SER A 450 14.09 -5.46 -54.58
C SER A 450 15.27 -4.60 -55.03
N LYS A 451 16.49 -4.80 -54.51
CA LYS A 451 17.69 -4.10 -55.03
C LYS A 451 18.03 -4.55 -56.46
N GLY A 452 17.55 -5.72 -56.88
CA GLY A 452 17.61 -6.17 -58.28
C GLY A 452 16.52 -5.54 -59.17
N MET A 453 15.49 -4.92 -58.60
CA MET A 453 14.43 -4.25 -59.34
C MET A 453 14.82 -2.81 -59.65
N GLY A 454 14.79 -2.42 -60.92
CA GLY A 454 15.13 -1.06 -61.35
C GLY A 454 14.26 0.02 -60.69
N ALA A 455 14.76 1.27 -60.66
CA ALA A 455 14.09 2.40 -60.00
C ALA A 455 12.66 2.68 -60.51
N ALA A 456 12.34 2.30 -61.75
CA ALA A 456 10.99 2.38 -62.30
C ALA A 456 10.03 1.40 -61.63
N GLY A 457 10.48 0.16 -61.35
CA GLY A 457 9.68 -0.85 -60.68
C GLY A 457 9.37 -0.49 -59.22
N LEU A 458 10.35 0.06 -58.50
CA LEU A 458 10.15 0.57 -57.14
C LEU A 458 9.12 1.70 -57.05
N ARG A 459 9.04 2.58 -58.06
CA ARG A 459 8.04 3.66 -58.10
C ARG A 459 6.63 3.13 -58.36
N LEU A 460 6.48 2.15 -59.24
CA LEU A 460 5.21 1.46 -59.51
C LEU A 460 4.72 0.66 -58.30
N ALA A 461 5.62 -0.06 -57.64
CA ALA A 461 5.32 -0.78 -56.39
C ALA A 461 4.88 0.16 -55.26
N LEU A 462 5.52 1.34 -55.13
CA LEU A 462 5.10 2.37 -54.16
C LEU A 462 3.72 2.95 -54.48
N ALA A 463 3.42 3.20 -55.76
CA ALA A 463 2.11 3.69 -56.19
C ALA A 463 0.99 2.67 -55.90
N ALA A 464 1.21 1.40 -56.28
CA ALA A 464 0.29 0.30 -55.97
C ALA A 464 0.10 0.11 -54.46
N ALA A 465 1.19 0.23 -53.68
CA ALA A 465 1.12 0.16 -52.23
C ALA A 465 0.30 1.30 -51.62
N THR A 466 0.46 2.54 -52.10
CA THR A 466 -0.35 3.68 -51.65
C THR A 466 -1.82 3.53 -52.00
N GLU A 467 -2.14 2.94 -53.16
CA GLU A 467 -3.51 2.69 -53.59
C GLU A 467 -4.17 1.59 -52.74
N ALA A 468 -3.46 0.50 -52.46
CA ALA A 468 -3.91 -0.57 -51.58
C ALA A 468 -4.11 -0.09 -50.12
N VAL A 469 -3.22 0.77 -49.61
CA VAL A 469 -3.38 1.39 -48.28
C VAL A 469 -4.58 2.33 -48.27
N GLY A 470 -4.80 3.12 -49.33
CA GLY A 470 -5.97 3.98 -49.48
C GLY A 470 -7.29 3.20 -49.49
N GLN A 471 -7.34 2.08 -50.22
CA GLN A 471 -8.51 1.20 -50.26
C GLN A 471 -8.79 0.54 -48.91
N ARG A 472 -7.76 0.09 -48.18
CA ARG A 472 -7.93 -0.50 -46.83
C ARG A 472 -8.33 0.54 -45.79
N ALA A 473 -7.77 1.75 -45.83
CA ALA A 473 -8.14 2.85 -44.93
C ALA A 473 -9.58 3.34 -45.15
N PHE A 474 -10.15 3.11 -46.34
CA PHE A 474 -11.54 3.41 -46.65
C PHE A 474 -12.52 2.30 -46.19
N GLN A 475 -12.01 1.09 -45.93
CA GLN A 475 -12.82 -0.06 -45.49
C GLN A 475 -12.86 -0.24 -43.96
N VAL A 476 -11.88 0.32 -43.24
CA VAL A 476 -11.85 0.42 -41.76
C VAL A 476 -12.64 1.65 -41.33
#